data_AF-A0A937SDR9-F1
#
_entry.id   AF-A0A937SDR9-F1
#
_cell.length_a   1.000
_cell.length_b   1.000
_cell.length_c   1.000
_cell.angle_alpha   90.00
_cell.angle_beta   90.00
_cell.angle_gamma   90.00
#
_symmetry.space_group_name_H-M   'P 1'
#
loop_
_entity.id
_entity.type
_entity.pdbx_description
1 polymer ?
#
loop_
_entity_poly.entity_id
_entity_poly.type
_entity_poly.pdbx_seq_one_letter_code
_entity_poly.pdbx_strand_id
1 'polypeptide(L)'
;MAEWIQGTVSDNIHWTENLYSLKIDAEVDNFTAGQFTSLALDIDGERIARPYSFLSAPAQRPLEFFFYTATGGVLSNAMLGLKPGDHIWLKKKANGFFTLAEVPDSRDLWLFGTGTGIAPFFSILKTEEPWRRFEKVILVHGVRTAADLRYHELIGEIQQCRGDKFQFKAFVTREDVPGTYHGRIPAAIADGNL
;
A
#
# COMPACT_ATOMS: atom_id res chain seq x y z
N MET A 1 -14.37 -4.02 -22.26
CA MET A 1 -13.11 -4.51 -21.65
C MET A 1 -12.34 -3.30 -21.15
N ALA A 2 -11.66 -3.39 -20.00
CA ALA A 2 -10.87 -2.26 -19.50
C ALA A 2 -9.67 -2.01 -20.41
N GLU A 3 -9.46 -0.75 -20.79
CA GLU A 3 -8.35 -0.28 -21.63
C GLU A 3 -7.01 -0.49 -20.91
N TRP A 4 -6.02 -1.02 -21.65
CA TRP A 4 -4.63 -1.11 -21.19
C TRP A 4 -3.86 0.08 -21.72
N ILE A 5 -3.05 0.69 -20.86
CA ILE A 5 -2.11 1.74 -21.21
C ILE A 5 -0.70 1.30 -20.80
N GLN A 6 0.30 1.92 -21.40
CA GLN A 6 1.70 1.68 -21.09
C GLN A 6 2.18 2.81 -20.17
N GLY A 7 2.72 2.44 -19.01
CA GLY A 7 3.39 3.34 -18.09
C GLY A 7 4.90 3.18 -18.17
N THR A 8 5.62 4.23 -17.81
CA THR A 8 7.08 4.23 -17.73
C THR A 8 7.49 4.08 -16.28
N VAL A 9 8.34 3.11 -15.97
CA VAL A 9 8.94 2.97 -14.64
C VAL A 9 9.83 4.17 -14.39
N SER A 10 9.61 4.89 -13.30
CA SER A 10 10.47 6.00 -12.87
C SER A 10 11.42 5.59 -11.75
N ASP A 11 11.03 4.62 -10.94
CA ASP A 11 11.87 4.07 -9.88
C ASP A 11 11.43 2.65 -9.49
N ASN A 12 12.37 1.84 -9.04
CA ASN A 12 12.12 0.51 -8.50
C ASN A 12 12.95 0.34 -7.23
N ILE A 13 12.31 0.58 -6.08
CA ILE A 13 12.97 0.65 -4.78
C ILE A 13 12.99 -0.75 -4.17
N HIS A 14 14.19 -1.25 -3.88
CA HIS A 14 14.42 -2.54 -3.27
C HIS A 14 14.62 -2.36 -1.76
N TRP A 15 13.58 -2.60 -0.95
CA TRP A 15 13.63 -2.40 0.51
C TRP A 15 14.31 -3.55 1.25
N THR A 16 13.97 -4.77 0.83
CA THR A 16 14.54 -6.03 1.32
C THR A 16 14.70 -6.99 0.15
N GLU A 17 15.14 -8.22 0.41
CA GLU A 17 15.21 -9.28 -0.61
C GLU A 17 13.86 -9.56 -1.28
N ASN A 18 12.74 -9.33 -0.59
CA ASN A 18 11.42 -9.69 -1.11
C ASN A 18 10.41 -8.54 -1.08
N LEU A 19 10.80 -7.32 -0.72
CA LEU A 19 9.88 -6.19 -0.52
C LEU A 19 10.31 -4.98 -1.33
N TYR A 20 9.37 -4.42 -2.10
CA TYR A 20 9.67 -3.48 -3.18
C TYR A 20 8.60 -2.41 -3.33
N SER A 21 9.00 -1.24 -3.84
CA SER A 21 8.08 -0.22 -4.32
C SER A 21 8.39 0.18 -5.76
N LEU A 22 7.40 0.02 -6.64
CA LEU A 22 7.49 0.42 -8.04
C LEU A 22 6.81 1.76 -8.23
N LYS A 23 7.52 2.73 -8.81
CA LYS A 23 6.98 4.02 -9.21
C LYS A 23 6.83 4.07 -10.73
N ILE A 24 5.65 4.49 -11.18
CA ILE A 24 5.26 4.46 -12.58
C ILE A 24 4.65 5.81 -12.96
N ASP A 25 5.18 6.41 -14.02
CA ASP A 25 4.55 7.53 -14.71
C ASP A 25 3.55 7.01 -15.75
N ALA A 26 2.27 7.31 -15.52
CA ALA A 26 1.19 6.92 -16.42
C ALA A 26 -0.04 7.82 -16.27
N GLU A 27 -0.77 7.98 -17.36
CA GLU A 27 -2.04 8.72 -17.41
C GLU A 27 -3.23 7.77 -17.23
N VAL A 28 -3.47 7.40 -15.97
CA VAL A 28 -4.69 6.67 -15.56
C VAL A 28 -5.88 7.62 -15.43
N ASP A 29 -7.09 7.07 -15.53
CA ASP A 29 -8.30 7.79 -15.15
C ASP A 29 -8.26 8.15 -13.66
N ASN A 30 -9.06 9.14 -13.26
CA ASN A 30 -9.25 9.45 -11.85
C ASN A 30 -9.69 8.20 -11.08
N PHE A 31 -9.07 7.98 -9.92
CA PHE A 31 -9.38 6.87 -9.03
C PHE A 31 -9.64 7.38 -7.62
N THR A 32 -10.30 6.56 -6.81
CA THR A 32 -10.55 6.85 -5.39
C THR A 32 -9.47 6.22 -4.53
N ALA A 33 -8.98 6.95 -3.53
CA ALA A 33 -7.98 6.42 -2.61
C ALA A 33 -8.44 5.10 -1.97
N GLY A 34 -7.55 4.12 -1.95
CA GLY A 34 -7.83 2.74 -1.51
C GLY A 34 -8.16 1.75 -2.64
N GLN A 35 -8.41 2.23 -3.86
CA GLN A 35 -8.55 1.38 -5.05
C GLN A 35 -7.23 0.75 -5.53
N PHE A 36 -7.35 -0.16 -6.50
CA PHE A 36 -6.23 -0.83 -7.16
C PHE A 36 -6.35 -0.77 -8.68
N THR A 37 -5.25 -1.02 -9.40
CA THR A 37 -5.29 -1.35 -10.83
C THR A 37 -4.61 -2.69 -11.09
N SER A 38 -4.73 -3.21 -12.30
CA SER A 38 -3.94 -4.38 -12.72
C SER A 38 -2.65 -3.89 -13.36
N LEU A 39 -1.50 -4.31 -12.81
CA LEU A 39 -0.21 -4.21 -13.49
C LEU A 39 0.05 -5.48 -14.29
N ALA A 40 0.77 -5.38 -15.41
CA ALA A 40 1.09 -6.53 -16.24
C ALA A 40 2.40 -6.36 -17.02
N LEU A 41 3.01 -7.49 -17.33
CA LEU A 41 4.11 -7.62 -18.29
C LEU A 41 3.73 -8.72 -19.29
N ASP A 42 4.21 -8.59 -20.52
CA ASP A 42 4.08 -9.63 -21.52
C ASP A 42 5.29 -10.57 -21.36
N ILE A 43 5.04 -11.82 -20.93
CA ILE A 43 6.05 -12.83 -20.59
C ILE A 43 5.75 -14.06 -21.45
N ASP A 44 6.75 -14.54 -22.19
CA ASP A 44 6.62 -15.69 -23.10
C ASP A 44 5.44 -15.59 -24.09
N GLY A 45 5.12 -14.36 -24.53
CA GLY A 45 4.03 -14.07 -25.46
C GLY A 45 2.65 -13.90 -24.81
N GLU A 46 2.55 -14.05 -23.49
CA GLU A 46 1.29 -13.89 -22.75
C GLU A 46 1.32 -12.68 -21.79
N ARG A 47 0.20 -11.95 -21.72
CA ARG A 47 0.06 -10.85 -20.75
C ARG A 47 -0.25 -11.39 -19.36
N ILE A 48 0.74 -11.38 -18.47
CA ILE A 48 0.57 -11.80 -17.08
C ILE A 48 0.19 -10.58 -16.24
N ALA A 49 -1.04 -10.56 -15.72
CA ALA A 49 -1.58 -9.44 -14.95
C ALA A 49 -1.91 -9.80 -13.50
N ARG A 50 -1.63 -8.90 -12.54
CA ARG A 50 -2.09 -9.02 -11.14
C ARG A 50 -2.57 -7.68 -10.60
N PRO A 51 -3.54 -7.68 -9.67
CA PRO A 51 -3.99 -6.46 -9.01
C PRO A 51 -2.94 -5.94 -8.03
N TYR A 52 -2.71 -4.62 -8.03
CA TYR A 52 -1.89 -3.91 -7.04
C TYR A 52 -2.60 -2.62 -6.61
N SER A 53 -2.75 -2.44 -5.31
CA SER A 53 -3.33 -1.23 -4.74
C SER A 53 -2.43 -0.04 -4.98
N PHE A 54 -3.04 1.10 -5.29
CA PHE A 54 -2.31 2.36 -5.30
C PHE A 54 -1.85 2.68 -3.87
N LEU A 55 -0.57 2.97 -3.70
CA LEU A 55 -0.01 3.56 -2.49
C LEU A 55 0.02 5.09 -2.59
N SER A 56 0.13 5.62 -3.80
CA SER A 56 0.02 7.05 -4.09
C SER A 56 -1.42 7.55 -3.88
N ALA A 57 -1.57 8.82 -3.52
CA ALA A 57 -2.88 9.48 -3.56
C ALA A 57 -3.38 9.65 -5.01
N PRO A 58 -4.69 9.83 -5.26
CA PRO A 58 -5.25 10.03 -6.61
C PRO A 58 -4.54 11.06 -7.49
N ALA A 59 -4.21 12.22 -6.91
CA ALA A 59 -3.52 13.32 -7.60
C ALA A 59 -2.00 13.23 -7.55
N GLN A 60 -1.43 12.29 -6.78
CA GLN A 60 0.02 12.17 -6.63
C GLN A 60 0.61 11.48 -7.86
N ARG A 61 1.73 12.00 -8.34
CA ARG A 61 2.59 11.37 -9.34
C ARG A 61 4.05 11.33 -8.84
N PRO A 62 4.85 10.33 -9.23
CA PRO A 62 4.46 9.12 -9.97
C PRO A 62 3.45 8.25 -9.18
N LEU A 63 2.75 7.35 -9.88
CA LEU A 63 1.92 6.33 -9.24
C LEU A 63 2.83 5.35 -8.50
N GLU A 64 2.49 4.98 -7.28
CA GLU A 64 3.34 4.11 -6.45
C GLU A 64 2.61 2.83 -6.05
N PHE A 65 3.30 1.69 -6.15
CA PHE A 65 2.79 0.37 -5.82
C PHE A 65 3.77 -0.35 -4.90
N PHE A 66 3.28 -0.88 -3.79
CA PHE A 66 4.09 -1.61 -2.81
C PHE A 66 3.78 -3.10 -2.90
N PHE A 67 4.80 -3.91 -3.16
CA PHE A 67 4.61 -5.32 -3.44
C PHE A 67 5.70 -6.19 -2.81
N TYR A 68 5.34 -7.46 -2.64
CA TYR A 68 6.20 -8.50 -2.11
C TYR A 68 6.40 -9.56 -3.18
N THR A 69 7.62 -10.08 -3.31
CA THR A 69 7.90 -11.21 -4.18
C THR A 69 7.85 -12.51 -3.40
N ALA A 70 7.09 -13.47 -3.90
CA ALA A 70 7.01 -14.80 -3.33
C ALA A 70 7.74 -15.80 -4.23
N THR A 71 8.23 -16.89 -3.65
CA THR A 71 8.76 -18.03 -4.40
C THR A 71 7.71 -18.50 -5.43
N GLY A 72 8.09 -18.52 -6.71
CA GLY A 72 7.20 -18.89 -7.81
C GLY A 72 6.26 -17.79 -8.34
N GLY A 73 6.35 -16.56 -7.82
CA GLY A 73 5.54 -15.44 -8.30
C GLY A 73 5.99 -14.93 -9.68
N VAL A 74 5.31 -15.33 -10.75
CA VAL A 74 5.70 -14.99 -12.14
C VAL A 74 5.84 -13.47 -12.37
N LEU A 75 4.76 -12.70 -12.20
CA LEU A 75 4.79 -11.25 -12.45
C LEU A 75 5.66 -10.50 -11.44
N SER A 76 5.50 -10.80 -10.15
CA SER A 76 6.24 -10.10 -9.09
C SER A 76 7.74 -10.27 -9.24
N ASN A 77 8.21 -11.45 -9.67
CA ASN A 77 9.63 -11.71 -9.93
C ASN A 77 10.11 -11.02 -11.21
N ALA A 78 9.28 -10.98 -12.25
CA ALA A 78 9.61 -10.23 -13.48
C ALA A 78 9.76 -8.73 -13.20
N MET A 79 8.92 -8.16 -12.32
CA MET A 79 9.01 -6.74 -11.94
C MET A 79 10.28 -6.37 -11.16
N LEU A 80 11.02 -7.35 -10.60
CA LEU A 80 12.30 -7.09 -9.93
C LEU A 80 13.38 -6.55 -10.86
N GLY A 81 13.32 -6.95 -12.13
CA GLY A 81 14.29 -6.56 -13.14
C GLY A 81 14.04 -5.19 -13.75
N LEU A 82 12.89 -4.58 -13.48
CA LEU A 82 12.49 -3.31 -14.07
C LEU A 82 13.38 -2.18 -13.57
N LYS A 83 13.81 -1.33 -14.50
CA LYS A 83 14.64 -0.14 -14.27
C LYS A 83 13.91 1.12 -14.71
N PRO A 84 14.33 2.30 -14.23
CA PRO A 84 13.84 3.55 -14.77
C PRO A 84 13.95 3.61 -16.30
N GLY A 85 12.87 3.97 -16.98
CA GLY A 85 12.74 3.97 -18.44
C GLY A 85 12.12 2.70 -19.03
N ASP A 86 12.05 1.60 -18.28
CA ASP A 86 11.33 0.40 -18.72
C ASP A 86 9.82 0.64 -18.73
N HIS A 87 9.10 -0.21 -19.46
CA HIS A 87 7.67 -0.09 -19.61
C HIS A 87 6.92 -1.22 -18.90
N ILE A 88 5.75 -0.88 -18.38
CA ILE A 88 4.84 -1.81 -17.74
C ILE A 88 3.40 -1.49 -18.16
N TRP A 89 2.60 -2.51 -18.38
CA TRP A 89 1.19 -2.35 -18.68
C TRP A 89 0.40 -2.10 -17.41
N LEU A 90 -0.57 -1.20 -17.48
CA LEU A 90 -1.56 -1.03 -16.43
C LEU A 90 -2.94 -0.76 -17.03
N LYS A 91 -4.00 -1.19 -16.34
CA LYS A 91 -5.36 -0.79 -16.72
C LYS A 91 -5.56 0.69 -16.43
N LYS A 92 -6.11 1.41 -17.40
CA LYS A 92 -6.39 2.86 -17.30
C LYS A 92 -7.39 3.17 -16.19
N LYS A 93 -8.40 2.32 -16.03
CA LYS A 93 -9.45 2.44 -15.01
C LYS A 93 -9.12 1.59 -13.77
N ALA A 94 -9.11 2.24 -12.61
CA ALA A 94 -8.99 1.59 -11.30
C ALA A 94 -10.25 0.79 -10.94
N ASN A 95 -10.10 -0.16 -10.02
CA ASN A 95 -11.17 -1.01 -9.50
C ASN A 95 -11.09 -1.14 -7.98
N GLY A 96 -12.16 -1.67 -7.38
CA GLY A 96 -12.24 -1.98 -5.96
C GLY A 96 -13.16 -1.04 -5.19
N PHE A 97 -13.75 -1.59 -4.15
CA PHE A 97 -14.67 -0.90 -3.23
C PHE A 97 -14.01 -0.57 -1.89
N PHE A 98 -12.71 -0.82 -1.75
CA PHE A 98 -11.96 -0.55 -0.51
C PHE A 98 -11.66 0.94 -0.36
N THR A 99 -12.72 1.74 -0.25
CA THR A 99 -12.69 3.20 -0.21
C THR A 99 -13.49 3.69 1.00
N LEU A 100 -13.26 4.92 1.45
CA LEU A 100 -13.99 5.49 2.58
C LEU A 100 -15.49 5.64 2.30
N ALA A 101 -15.94 5.70 1.04
CA ALA A 101 -17.36 5.78 0.70
C ALA A 101 -18.16 4.56 1.19
N GLU A 102 -17.50 3.40 1.32
CA GLU A 102 -18.11 2.16 1.84
C GLU A 102 -17.99 2.02 3.37
N VAL A 103 -17.35 2.99 4.03
CA VAL A 103 -17.20 3.01 5.49
C VAL A 103 -18.33 3.85 6.09
N PRO A 104 -19.12 3.30 7.03
CA PRO A 104 -20.19 4.05 7.69
C PRO A 104 -19.63 5.16 8.58
N ASP A 105 -20.49 6.08 9.00
CA ASP A 105 -20.13 7.10 9.96
C ASP A 105 -19.75 6.45 11.30
N SER A 106 -18.61 6.85 11.83
CA SER A 106 -18.09 6.40 13.11
C SER A 106 -17.22 7.49 13.74
N ARG A 107 -16.97 7.38 15.04
CA ARG A 107 -16.02 8.27 15.73
C ARG A 107 -14.58 7.99 15.29
N ASP A 108 -14.19 6.71 15.35
CA ASP A 108 -12.82 6.28 15.11
C ASP A 108 -12.75 5.42 13.84
N LEU A 109 -11.70 5.63 13.04
CA LEU A 109 -11.37 4.81 11.87
C LEU A 109 -10.16 3.93 12.20
N TRP A 110 -10.33 2.61 12.11
CA TRP A 110 -9.27 1.64 12.31
C TRP A 110 -8.87 0.98 10.99
N LEU A 111 -7.58 1.04 10.67
CA LEU A 111 -7.01 0.59 9.41
C LEU A 111 -6.03 -0.56 9.68
N PHE A 112 -6.49 -1.80 9.56
CA PHE A 112 -5.68 -3.00 9.83
C PHE A 112 -5.04 -3.54 8.55
N GLY A 113 -3.72 -3.40 8.42
CA GLY A 113 -2.95 -3.91 7.29
C GLY A 113 -1.85 -4.87 7.73
N THR A 114 -1.56 -5.88 6.91
CA THR A 114 -0.40 -6.76 7.11
C THR A 114 0.50 -6.77 5.88
N GLY A 115 1.82 -6.73 6.06
CA GLY A 115 2.78 -6.69 4.95
C GLY A 115 2.45 -5.55 3.98
N THR A 116 2.34 -5.87 2.69
CA THR A 116 2.00 -4.88 1.64
C THR A 116 0.53 -4.47 1.62
N GLY A 117 -0.34 -5.13 2.39
CA GLY A 117 -1.75 -4.75 2.57
C GLY A 117 -1.96 -3.37 3.19
N ILE A 118 -0.88 -2.69 3.62
CA ILE A 118 -0.91 -1.30 4.07
C ILE A 118 -1.05 -0.28 2.92
N ALA A 119 -0.68 -0.65 1.70
CA ALA A 119 -0.66 0.25 0.54
C ALA A 119 -1.96 1.07 0.34
N PRO A 120 -3.17 0.46 0.30
CA PRO A 120 -4.39 1.24 0.11
C PRO A 120 -4.66 2.23 1.26
N PHE A 121 -4.23 1.92 2.48
CA PHE A 121 -4.37 2.84 3.61
C PHE A 121 -3.47 4.05 3.47
N PHE A 122 -2.24 3.90 2.98
CA PHE A 122 -1.40 5.07 2.68
C PHE A 122 -2.03 5.97 1.61
N SER A 123 -2.65 5.39 0.58
CA SER A 123 -3.39 6.18 -0.40
C SER A 123 -4.52 6.98 0.27
N ILE A 124 -5.30 6.35 1.17
CA ILE A 124 -6.38 7.00 1.93
C ILE A 124 -5.84 8.10 2.85
N LEU A 125 -4.80 7.81 3.64
CA LEU A 125 -4.24 8.72 4.65
C LEU A 125 -3.57 9.96 4.03
N LYS A 126 -3.13 9.88 2.78
CA LYS A 126 -2.62 11.02 2.00
C LYS A 126 -3.73 11.96 1.49
N THR A 127 -5.01 11.65 1.72
CA THR A 127 -6.14 12.54 1.40
C THR A 127 -6.66 13.27 2.63
N GLU A 128 -7.46 14.33 2.44
CA GLU A 128 -8.11 15.06 3.54
C GLU A 128 -9.35 14.36 4.13
N GLU A 129 -9.96 13.43 3.37
CA GLU A 129 -11.21 12.80 3.77
C GLU A 129 -11.19 12.11 5.15
N PRO A 130 -10.22 11.23 5.49
CA PRO A 130 -10.21 10.58 6.80
C PRO A 130 -10.09 11.59 7.95
N TRP A 131 -9.35 12.68 7.73
CA TRP A 131 -9.14 13.72 8.73
C TRP A 131 -10.34 14.66 8.88
N ARG A 132 -11.26 14.68 7.92
CA ARG A 132 -12.52 15.41 8.07
C ARG A 132 -13.62 14.57 8.71
N ARG A 133 -13.67 13.27 8.40
CA ARG A 133 -14.78 12.38 8.76
C ARG A 133 -14.68 11.77 10.16
N PHE A 134 -13.46 11.49 10.63
CA PHE A 134 -13.26 10.74 11.87
C PHE A 134 -12.58 11.63 12.91
N GLU A 135 -12.87 11.41 14.20
CA GLU A 135 -12.19 12.08 15.31
C GLU A 135 -10.80 11.49 15.56
N LYS A 136 -10.64 10.17 15.34
CA LYS A 136 -9.35 9.48 15.43
C LYS A 136 -9.16 8.54 14.24
N VAL A 137 -7.92 8.43 13.78
CA VAL A 137 -7.51 7.51 12.73
C VAL A 137 -6.35 6.67 13.25
N ILE A 138 -6.56 5.36 13.35
CA ILE A 138 -5.59 4.41 13.90
C ILE A 138 -5.13 3.49 12.77
N LEU A 139 -3.85 3.58 12.42
CA LEU A 139 -3.21 2.67 11.46
C LEU A 139 -2.50 1.55 12.21
N VAL A 140 -2.89 0.31 11.95
CA VAL A 140 -2.28 -0.89 12.52
C VAL A 140 -1.56 -1.66 11.43
N HIS A 141 -0.25 -1.89 11.59
CA HIS A 141 0.57 -2.58 10.59
C HIS A 141 1.27 -3.80 11.17
N GLY A 142 0.88 -4.99 10.70
CA GLY A 142 1.52 -6.25 11.07
C GLY A 142 2.54 -6.73 10.06
N VAL A 143 3.76 -7.01 10.50
CA VAL A 143 4.84 -7.57 9.66
C VAL A 143 5.56 -8.74 10.34
N ARG A 144 6.45 -9.39 9.59
CA ARG A 144 7.25 -10.50 10.12
C ARG A 144 8.41 -10.01 10.97
N THR A 145 9.20 -9.10 10.42
CA THR A 145 10.43 -8.55 11.01
C THR A 145 10.41 -7.03 10.95
N ALA A 146 11.22 -6.35 11.77
CA ALA A 146 11.37 -4.89 11.74
C ALA A 146 11.74 -4.36 10.35
N ALA A 147 12.53 -5.14 9.60
CA ALA A 147 12.96 -4.78 8.25
C ALA A 147 11.80 -4.68 7.24
N ASP A 148 10.61 -5.21 7.55
CA ASP A 148 9.44 -5.09 6.70
C ASP A 148 8.58 -3.86 7.06
N LEU A 149 8.84 -3.19 8.20
CA LEU A 149 8.25 -1.90 8.52
C LEU A 149 8.91 -0.85 7.61
N ARG A 150 8.12 -0.30 6.68
CA ARG A 150 8.57 0.72 5.71
C ARG A 150 7.67 1.94 5.79
N TYR A 151 8.09 3.01 5.11
CA TYR A 151 7.41 4.30 5.10
C TYR A 151 7.38 5.00 6.47
N HIS A 152 8.42 4.81 7.30
CA HIS A 152 8.54 5.50 8.59
C HIS A 152 8.49 7.03 8.46
N GLU A 153 9.10 7.59 7.42
CA GLU A 153 9.09 9.04 7.14
C GLU A 153 7.66 9.52 6.91
N LEU A 154 6.91 8.89 5.99
CA LEU A 154 5.50 9.22 5.73
C LEU A 154 4.64 9.10 7.00
N ILE A 155 4.82 8.05 7.79
CA ILE A 155 4.10 7.86 9.05
C ILE A 155 4.44 9.01 10.03
N GLY A 156 5.72 9.37 10.12
CA GLY A 156 6.20 10.48 10.93
C GLY A 156 5.63 11.83 10.50
N GLU A 157 5.58 12.10 9.20
CA GLU A 157 4.97 13.31 8.64
C GLU A 157 3.47 13.39 8.98
N ILE A 158 2.73 12.29 8.79
CA ILE A 158 1.31 12.24 9.16
C ILE A 158 1.14 12.50 10.66
N GLN A 159 1.97 11.88 11.51
CA GLN A 159 1.93 12.08 12.96
C GLN A 159 2.20 13.55 13.34
N GLN A 160 3.19 14.19 12.71
CA GLN A 160 3.52 15.59 12.94
C GLN A 160 2.38 16.52 12.49
N CYS A 161 1.78 16.26 11.32
CA CYS A 161 0.71 17.11 10.79
C CYS A 161 -0.63 16.93 11.50
N ARG A 162 -0.95 15.71 11.98
CA ARG A 162 -2.27 15.37 12.53
C ARG A 162 -2.29 15.28 14.05
N GLY A 163 -1.12 15.23 14.71
CA GLY A 163 -1.01 15.16 16.16
C GLY A 163 -1.79 14.00 16.75
N ASP A 164 -2.48 14.23 17.86
CA ASP A 164 -3.24 13.21 18.60
C ASP A 164 -4.38 12.57 17.80
N LYS A 165 -4.75 13.14 16.65
CA LYS A 165 -5.74 12.59 15.74
C LYS A 165 -5.28 11.30 15.07
N PHE A 166 -3.97 11.14 14.87
CA PHE A 166 -3.39 9.96 14.24
C PHE A 166 -2.63 9.10 15.26
N GLN A 167 -2.80 7.79 15.16
CA GLN A 167 -2.03 6.83 15.93
C GLN A 167 -1.53 5.72 15.01
N PHE A 168 -0.24 5.39 15.13
CA PHE A 168 0.35 4.24 14.46
C PHE A 168 0.67 3.14 15.46
N LYS A 169 0.21 1.92 15.18
CA LYS A 169 0.46 0.72 15.98
C LYS A 169 1.15 -0.35 15.13
N ALA A 170 2.45 -0.50 15.31
CA ALA A 170 3.25 -1.51 14.60
C ALA A 170 3.23 -2.84 15.35
N PHE A 171 3.06 -3.94 14.61
CA PHE A 171 3.11 -5.31 15.09
C PHE A 171 4.25 -6.06 14.38
N VAL A 172 5.12 -6.70 15.15
CA VAL A 172 6.21 -7.55 14.64
C VAL A 172 6.05 -8.95 15.23
N THR A 173 6.13 -9.98 14.39
CA THR A 173 5.77 -11.36 14.81
C THR A 173 6.94 -12.29 15.07
N ARG A 174 8.16 -11.95 14.64
CA ARG A 174 9.34 -12.83 14.74
C ARG A 174 10.51 -12.23 15.53
N GLU A 175 10.36 -10.99 15.98
CA GLU A 175 11.40 -10.21 16.65
C GLU A 175 10.77 -9.36 17.75
N ASP A 176 11.45 -9.22 18.89
CA ASP A 176 11.10 -8.27 19.92
C ASP A 176 11.74 -6.91 19.58
N VAL A 177 10.90 -5.97 19.14
CA VAL A 177 11.35 -4.65 18.66
C VAL A 177 10.78 -3.56 19.59
N PRO A 178 11.63 -2.74 20.24
CA PRO A 178 11.17 -1.68 21.12
C PRO A 178 10.16 -0.74 20.44
N GLY A 179 9.09 -0.40 21.15
CA GLY A 179 8.03 0.49 20.63
C GLY A 179 7.05 -0.19 19.67
N THR A 180 7.09 -1.51 19.52
CA THR A 180 6.13 -2.29 18.73
C THR A 180 5.40 -3.32 19.59
N TYR A 181 4.27 -3.81 19.10
CA TYR A 181 3.58 -4.96 19.67
C TYR A 181 4.20 -6.26 19.14
N HIS A 182 4.65 -7.14 20.03
CA HIS A 182 5.09 -8.47 19.63
C HIS A 182 3.87 -9.42 19.48
N GLY A 183 3.72 -10.04 18.30
CA GLY A 183 2.65 -10.99 18.01
C GLY A 183 1.71 -10.55 16.89
N ARG A 184 0.52 -11.16 16.84
CA ARG A 184 -0.46 -10.95 15.75
C ARG A 184 -1.63 -10.10 16.22
N ILE A 185 -2.14 -9.26 15.31
CA ILE A 185 -3.27 -8.35 15.54
C ILE A 185 -4.49 -9.07 16.19
N PRO A 186 -4.96 -10.25 15.72
CA PRO A 186 -6.14 -10.88 16.32
C PRO A 186 -5.97 -11.25 17.80
N ALA A 187 -4.77 -11.67 18.22
CA ALA A 187 -4.50 -12.00 19.62
C ALA A 187 -4.57 -10.76 20.51
N ALA A 188 -3.96 -9.65 20.06
CA ALA A 188 -4.01 -8.40 20.81
C ALA A 188 -5.42 -7.82 20.95
N ILE A 189 -6.28 -8.01 19.93
CA ILE A 189 -7.71 -7.66 20.02
C ILE A 189 -8.42 -8.54 21.05
N ALA A 190 -8.22 -9.87 20.98
CA ALA A 190 -8.87 -10.82 21.88
C ALA A 190 -8.50 -10.59 23.35
N ASP A 191 -7.25 -10.20 23.61
CA ASP A 191 -6.72 -9.97 24.96
C ASP A 191 -6.97 -8.54 25.47
N GLY A 192 -7.63 -7.68 24.70
CA GLY A 192 -7.92 -6.28 25.08
C GLY A 192 -6.70 -5.36 25.14
N ASN A 193 -5.59 -5.77 24.51
CA ASN A 193 -4.33 -5.03 24.49
C ASN A 193 -4.22 -4.03 23.33
N LEU A 194 -5.24 -3.96 22.48
CA LEU A 194 -5.31 -3.09 21.30
C LEU A 194 -6.45 -2.08 21.38
#